data_AF-A0A947THT8-F1
#
_entry.id   AF-A0A947THT8-F1
#
_cell.length_a   1.000
_cell.length_b   1.000
_cell.length_c   1.000
_cell.angle_alpha   90.00
_cell.angle_beta   90.00
_cell.angle_gamma   90.00
#
_symmetry.space_group_name_H-M   'P 1'
#
loop_
_entity.id
_entity.type
_entity.pdbx_description
1 polymer ?
#
loop_
_entity_poly.entity_id
_entity_poly.type
_entity_poly.pdbx_seq_one_letter_code
_entity_poly.pdbx_strand_id
1 'polypeptide(L)'
;MKTTNSEKPDMGTLRKQKIACRLAEIPKKYRKIYKKAVEANNKTEAVKALCLECVCWQKNEIINCSCLACPLYGVRPYKKETDREPKKNAAAIKGMGRN
;
A
#
# COMPACT_ATOMS: atom_id res chain seq x y z
N MET A 1 16.80 28.07 36.34
CA MET A 1 17.13 27.67 34.95
C MET A 1 15.81 27.53 34.20
N LYS A 2 15.56 28.41 33.22
CA LYS A 2 14.26 28.48 32.52
C LYS A 2 14.18 27.32 31.52
N THR A 3 13.19 26.46 31.66
CA THR A 3 12.83 25.44 30.65
C THR A 3 12.25 26.16 29.44
N THR A 4 13.07 26.39 28.42
CA THR A 4 12.63 27.00 27.17
C THR A 4 12.00 25.96 26.26
N ASN A 5 10.72 26.19 26.01
CA ASN A 5 9.99 25.92 24.77
C ASN A 5 9.70 24.46 24.41
N SER A 6 8.46 24.05 24.69
CA SER A 6 7.81 22.87 24.10
C SER A 6 7.52 23.13 22.62
N GLU A 7 8.54 23.10 21.79
CA GLU A 7 8.42 23.19 20.34
C GLU A 7 7.79 21.90 19.81
N LYS A 8 6.53 21.98 19.38
CA LYS A 8 5.83 20.86 18.74
C LYS A 8 6.66 20.42 17.53
N PRO A 9 6.96 19.12 17.38
CA PRO A 9 7.78 18.66 16.27
C PRO A 9 7.11 19.00 14.94
N ASP A 10 7.88 19.54 13.99
CA ASP A 10 7.44 19.64 12.59
C ASP A 10 7.13 18.22 12.07
N MET A 11 5.84 17.96 11.89
CA MET A 11 5.34 16.66 11.43
C MET A 11 5.89 16.29 10.05
N GLY A 12 6.27 17.27 9.22
CA GLY A 12 6.90 17.04 7.93
C GLY A 12 8.29 16.43 8.06
N THR A 13 9.14 17.02 8.90
CA THR A 13 10.48 16.52 9.20
C THR A 13 10.43 15.16 9.91
N LEU A 14 9.52 14.99 10.89
CA LEU A 14 9.32 13.70 11.56
C LEU A 14 8.90 12.60 10.57
N ARG A 15 7.96 12.90 9.65
CA ARG A 15 7.53 11.96 8.61
C ARG A 15 8.71 11.52 7.73
N LYS A 16 9.55 12.46 7.30
CA LYS A 16 10.75 12.16 6.47
C LYS A 16 11.72 11.24 7.22
N GLN A 17 11.99 11.50 8.49
CA GLN A 17 12.85 10.65 9.32
C GLN A 17 12.28 9.24 9.46
N LYS A 18 10.98 9.10 9.77
CA LYS A 18 10.32 7.79 9.89
C LYS A 18 10.35 7.00 8.58
N ILE A 19 10.16 7.67 7.44
CA ILE A 19 10.31 7.06 6.11
C ILE A 19 11.73 6.54 5.89
N ALA A 20 12.74 7.31 6.27
CA ALA A 20 14.14 6.91 6.13
C ALA A 20 14.48 5.69 6.99
N CYS A 21 14.06 5.66 8.26
CA CYS A 21 14.20 4.48 9.12
C CYS A 21 13.53 3.25 8.49
N ARG A 22 12.29 3.39 8.02
CA ARG A 22 11.55 2.30 7.39
C ARG A 22 12.26 1.79 6.12
N LEU A 23 12.78 2.69 5.28
CA LEU A 23 13.54 2.32 4.08
C LEU A 23 14.82 1.51 4.37
N ALA A 24 15.42 1.68 5.56
CA ALA A 24 16.60 0.91 5.96
C ALA A 24 16.26 -0.57 6.20
N GLU A 25 15.09 -0.86 6.78
CA GLU A 25 14.58 -2.21 7.07
C GLU A 25 14.17 -2.97 5.80
N ILE A 26 13.80 -2.25 4.73
CA ILE A 26 13.29 -2.84 3.50
C ILE A 26 14.43 -3.42 2.65
N PRO A 27 14.27 -4.63 2.07
CA PRO A 27 15.25 -5.18 1.14
C PRO A 27 15.49 -4.25 -0.05
N LYS A 28 16.76 -4.08 -0.45
CA LYS A 28 17.20 -3.11 -1.49
C LYS A 28 16.33 -3.14 -2.76
N LYS A 29 15.93 -4.34 -3.20
CA LYS A 29 15.08 -4.58 -4.37
C LYS A 29 13.73 -3.85 -4.32
N TYR A 30 13.13 -3.70 -3.13
CA TYR A 30 11.79 -3.14 -2.97
C TYR A 30 11.78 -1.68 -2.51
N ARG A 31 12.92 -1.13 -2.08
CA ARG A 31 13.04 0.26 -1.60
C ARG A 31 12.50 1.28 -2.61
N LYS A 32 12.72 1.06 -3.91
CA LYS A 32 12.21 1.96 -4.97
C LYS A 32 10.68 1.98 -5.04
N ILE A 33 10.03 0.84 -4.81
CA ILE A 33 8.55 0.75 -4.79
C ILE A 33 8.02 1.51 -3.57
N TYR A 34 8.59 1.26 -2.39
CA TYR A 34 8.19 1.96 -1.17
C TYR A 34 8.44 3.48 -1.26
N LYS A 35 9.59 3.90 -1.80
CA LYS A 35 9.92 5.31 -2.02
C LYS A 35 8.88 6.00 -2.92
N LYS A 36 8.50 5.38 -4.03
CA LYS A 36 7.43 5.89 -4.90
C LYS A 36 6.09 5.99 -4.17
N ALA A 37 5.76 4.99 -3.34
CA ALA A 37 4.51 4.99 -2.57
C ALA A 37 4.41 6.15 -1.57
N VAL A 38 5.53 6.55 -0.95
CA VAL A 38 5.54 7.62 0.08
C VAL A 38 5.77 9.02 -0.47
N GLU A 39 6.38 9.14 -1.65
CA GLU A 39 6.67 10.42 -2.34
C GLU A 39 5.56 10.83 -3.29
N ALA A 40 4.97 9.89 -4.04
CA ALA A 40 3.95 10.17 -5.04
C ALA A 40 2.54 9.87 -4.52
N ASN A 41 1.55 10.62 -4.99
CA ASN A 41 0.13 10.31 -4.78
C ASN A 41 -0.33 9.17 -5.71
N ASN A 42 0.42 8.06 -5.72
CA ASN A 42 0.17 6.91 -6.58
C ASN A 42 -0.37 5.75 -5.76
N LYS A 43 -1.70 5.61 -5.80
CA LYS A 43 -2.45 4.56 -5.07
C LYS A 43 -1.98 3.15 -5.44
N THR A 44 -1.63 2.91 -6.70
CA THR A 44 -1.20 1.58 -7.17
C THR A 44 0.13 1.18 -6.55
N GLU A 45 1.11 2.09 -6.49
CA GLU A 45 2.40 1.81 -5.84
C GLU A 45 2.24 1.70 -4.32
N ALA A 46 1.34 2.47 -3.70
CA ALA A 46 1.01 2.34 -2.29
C ALA A 46 0.42 0.97 -1.94
N VAL A 47 -0.59 0.51 -2.68
CA VAL A 47 -1.16 -0.84 -2.52
C VAL A 47 -0.07 -1.90 -2.73
N LYS A 48 0.79 -1.72 -3.73
CA LYS A 48 1.87 -2.67 -4.02
C LYS A 48 2.91 -2.75 -2.91
N ALA A 49 3.31 -1.61 -2.35
CA ALA A 49 4.22 -1.55 -1.20
C ALA A 49 3.59 -2.23 0.03
N LEU A 50 2.31 -1.94 0.32
CA LEU A 50 1.59 -2.53 1.44
C LEU A 50 1.41 -4.05 1.29
N CYS A 51 1.09 -4.55 0.10
CA CYS A 51 1.02 -5.99 -0.15
C CYS A 51 2.38 -6.67 0.04
N LEU A 52 3.48 -6.04 -0.40
CA LEU A 52 4.83 -6.56 -0.17
C LEU A 52 5.18 -6.58 1.31
N GLU A 53 4.85 -5.53 2.04
CA GLU A 53 5.12 -5.43 3.47
C GLU A 53 4.33 -6.47 4.28
N CYS A 54 3.04 -6.66 3.95
CA CYS A 54 2.15 -7.63 4.59
C CYS A 54 2.69 -9.07 4.56
N VAL A 55 3.37 -9.44 3.47
CA VAL A 55 3.97 -10.78 3.31
C VAL A 55 5.50 -10.78 3.49
N CYS A 56 6.01 -9.87 4.32
CA CYS A 56 7.44 -9.81 4.68
C CYS A 56 8.38 -9.73 3.46
N TRP A 57 7.99 -8.94 2.46
CA TRP A 57 8.70 -8.71 1.20
C TRP A 57 8.87 -9.96 0.31
N GLN A 58 8.06 -10.99 0.52
CA GLN A 58 8.05 -12.20 -0.29
C GLN A 58 7.05 -12.09 -1.46
N LYS A 59 7.53 -11.69 -2.64
CA LYS A 59 6.65 -11.48 -3.82
C LYS A 59 5.76 -12.69 -4.14
N ASN A 60 6.28 -13.91 -4.01
CA ASN A 60 5.55 -15.13 -4.36
C ASN A 60 4.34 -15.37 -3.42
N GLU A 61 4.46 -14.97 -2.16
CA GLU A 61 3.35 -15.01 -1.19
C GLU A 61 2.21 -14.08 -1.60
N ILE A 62 2.52 -12.96 -2.28
CA ILE A 62 1.46 -12.09 -2.81
C ILE A 62 0.65 -12.82 -3.88
N ILE A 63 1.25 -13.70 -4.69
CA ILE A 63 0.53 -14.43 -5.75
C ILE A 63 -0.41 -15.46 -5.10
N ASN A 64 0.08 -16.15 -4.06
CA ASN A 64 -0.63 -17.24 -3.38
C ASN A 64 -1.49 -16.78 -2.19
N CYS A 65 -1.55 -15.48 -1.90
CA CYS A 65 -2.31 -14.93 -0.79
C CYS A 65 -3.80 -15.31 -0.88
N SER A 66 -4.28 -16.05 0.12
CA SER A 66 -5.64 -16.58 0.24
C SER A 66 -6.55 -15.73 1.14
N CYS A 67 -6.12 -14.53 1.53
CA CYS A 67 -6.91 -13.63 2.38
C CYS A 67 -8.04 -12.96 1.59
N LEU A 68 -9.12 -13.71 1.33
CA LEU A 68 -10.28 -13.27 0.55
C LEU A 68 -11.04 -12.12 1.22
N ALA A 69 -11.02 -12.06 2.56
CA ALA A 69 -11.61 -10.98 3.33
C ALA A 69 -10.77 -9.69 3.33
N CYS A 70 -9.57 -9.70 2.72
CA CYS A 70 -8.73 -8.51 2.64
C CYS A 70 -9.43 -7.44 1.79
N PRO A 71 -9.60 -6.20 2.28
CA PRO A 71 -10.23 -5.13 1.51
C PRO A 71 -9.43 -4.77 0.25
N LEU A 72 -8.15 -5.11 0.20
CA LEU A 72 -7.28 -4.91 -0.96
C LEU A 72 -7.26 -6.10 -1.91
N TYR A 73 -7.97 -7.21 -1.63
CA TYR A 73 -7.92 -8.43 -2.45
C TYR A 73 -8.26 -8.14 -3.92
N GLY A 74 -9.26 -7.28 -4.17
CA GLY A 74 -9.67 -6.85 -5.52
C GLY A 74 -8.57 -6.11 -6.31
N VAL A 75 -7.74 -5.33 -5.63
CA VAL A 75 -6.68 -4.48 -6.22
C VAL A 75 -5.27 -5.00 -5.96
N ARG A 76 -5.13 -6.19 -5.36
CA ARG A 76 -3.85 -6.86 -5.07
C ARG A 76 -2.99 -6.96 -6.34
N PRO A 77 -1.68 -6.64 -6.28
CA PRO A 77 -0.79 -6.76 -7.44
C PRO A 77 -0.46 -8.24 -7.73
N TYR A 78 0.06 -8.51 -8.93
CA TYR A 78 0.57 -9.84 -9.34
C TYR A 78 -0.47 -10.97 -9.38
N LYS A 79 -1.76 -10.66 -9.51
CA LYS A 79 -2.81 -11.66 -9.74
C LYS A 79 -2.52 -12.48 -10.99
N LYS A 80 -2.76 -13.79 -10.92
CA LYS A 80 -2.80 -14.63 -12.12
C LYS A 80 -3.98 -14.18 -12.98
N GLU A 81 -3.89 -14.42 -14.28
CA GLU A 81 -5.00 -14.12 -15.20
C GLU A 81 -6.29 -14.85 -14.83
N THR A 82 -6.15 -16.06 -14.28
CA THR A 82 -7.24 -16.88 -13.75
C THR A 82 -7.98 -16.24 -12.57
N ASP A 83 -7.35 -15.34 -11.82
CA ASP A 83 -7.91 -14.76 -10.59
C ASP A 83 -8.57 -13.39 -10.84
N ARG A 84 -8.62 -12.94 -12.11
CA ARG A 84 -9.27 -11.68 -12.46
C ARG A 84 -10.76 -11.94 -12.62
N GLU A 85 -11.56 -11.32 -11.76
CA GLU A 85 -13.01 -11.31 -11.94
C GLU A 85 -13.34 -10.78 -13.35
N PRO A 86 -14.23 -11.42 -14.10
CA PRO A 86 -14.59 -10.96 -15.45
C PRO A 86 -15.02 -9.50 -15.37
N LYS A 87 -14.45 -8.66 -16.23
CA LYS A 87 -14.83 -7.24 -16.32
C LYS A 87 -16.33 -7.20 -16.62
N LYS A 88 -17.15 -6.89 -15.62
CA LYS A 88 -18.59 -6.69 -15.80
C LYS A 88 -18.72 -5.55 -16.79
N ASN A 89 -19.18 -5.83 -18.01
CA ASN A 89 -19.49 -4.79 -18.97
C ASN A 89 -20.50 -3.85 -18.29
N ALA A 90 -20.23 -2.54 -18.32
CA ALA A 90 -20.95 -1.52 -17.55
C ALA A 90 -22.47 -1.45 -17.81
N ALA A 91 -23.00 -2.24 -18.75
CA ALA A 91 -24.42 -2.30 -19.09
C ALA A 91 -25.30 -3.10 -18.11
N ALA A 92 -24.75 -3.98 -17.27
CA ALA A 92 -25.56 -4.99 -16.55
C ALA A 92 -26.04 -4.63 -15.13
N ILE A 93 -25.63 -3.49 -14.57
CA ILE A 93 -26.03 -3.05 -13.22
C ILE A 93 -26.93 -1.81 -13.28
N LYS A 94 -28.01 -1.87 -14.07
CA LYS A 94 -29.18 -0.99 -13.88
C LYS A 94 -30.18 -1.75 -13.01
N GLY A 95 -30.33 -1.34 -11.76
CA GLY A 95 -31.50 -1.71 -10.96
C GLY A 95 -31.22 -2.47 -9.67
N MET A 96 -30.42 -1.91 -8.77
CA MET A 96 -30.63 -2.14 -7.34
C MET A 96 -30.52 -0.78 -6.65
N GLY A 97 -31.69 -0.27 -6.26
CA GLY A 97 -31.87 1.03 -5.63
C GLY A 97 -31.10 1.13 -4.31
N ARG A 98 -30.64 2.33 -4.01
CA ARG A 98 -30.20 2.72 -2.67
C ARG A 98 -31.45 3.14 -1.93
N ASN A 99 -31.81 2.43 -0.86
CA ASN A 99 -32.72 2.95 0.17
C ASN A 99 -32.09 4.17 0.84
#